data_AF-A0A2A6M7G6-F1
#
_entry.id   AF-A0A2A6M7G6-F1
#
_cell.length_a   1.000
_cell.length_b   1.000
_cell.length_c   1.000
_cell.angle_alpha   90.00
_cell.angle_beta   90.00
_cell.angle_gamma   90.00
#
_symmetry.space_group_name_H-M   'P 1'
#
loop_
_entity.id
_entity.type
_entity.pdbx_description
1 polymer ?
#
loop_
_entity_poly.entity_id
_entity_poly.type
_entity_poly.pdbx_seq_one_letter_code
_entity_poly.pdbx_strand_id
1 'polypeptide(L)'
;MVALAGAYVAWSEYSEMQERIERAERIERAREELFGFAKARAHETEKVRDFCQNMKAGAEVVPAGVSLQRILKRCRDFEYLE
;
A
#
# COMPACT_ATOMS: atom_id res chain seq x y z
N MET A 1 26.97 2.38 35.55
CA MET A 1 26.75 1.94 34.17
C MET A 1 25.51 2.66 33.62
N VAL A 2 25.67 3.83 33.00
CA VAL A 2 24.53 4.66 32.53
C VAL A 2 24.57 4.90 31.01
N ALA A 3 25.72 4.72 30.37
CA ALA A 3 25.88 4.94 28.94
C ALA A 3 25.13 3.93 28.05
N LEU A 4 24.85 2.73 28.55
CA LEU A 4 24.14 1.69 27.78
C LEU A 4 22.62 1.95 27.70
N ALA A 5 22.04 2.61 28.72
CA ALA A 5 20.61 2.88 28.74
C ALA A 5 20.20 3.94 27.71
N GLY A 6 20.96 5.03 27.60
CA GLY A 6 20.69 6.09 26.61
C GLY A 6 20.90 5.62 25.17
N ALA A 7 21.92 4.78 24.93
CA ALA A 7 22.16 4.19 23.61
C ALA A 7 21.06 3.21 23.19
N TYR A 8 20.54 2.39 24.12
CA TYR A 8 19.47 1.43 23.84
C TYR A 8 18.14 2.11 23.55
N VAL A 9 17.78 3.16 24.30
CA VAL A 9 16.55 3.93 24.06
C VAL A 9 16.61 4.63 22.70
N ALA A 10 17.72 5.29 22.37
CA ALA A 10 17.91 5.92 21.07
C ALA A 10 17.88 4.91 19.90
N TRP A 11 18.43 3.70 20.08
CA TRP A 11 18.34 2.64 19.08
C TRP A 11 16.92 2.12 18.91
N SER A 12 16.15 1.97 20.01
CA SER A 12 14.76 1.55 19.94
C SER A 12 13.88 2.57 19.21
N GLU A 13 14.04 3.87 19.52
CA GLU A 13 13.33 4.94 18.83
C GLU A 13 13.72 5.04 17.35
N TYR A 14 15.01 4.85 17.03
CA TYR A 14 15.48 4.82 15.65
C TYR A 14 14.91 3.63 14.87
N SER A 15 14.87 2.44 15.48
CA SER A 15 14.28 1.24 14.85
C SER A 15 12.78 1.37 14.64
N GLU A 16 12.03 1.92 15.60
CA GLU A 16 10.60 2.20 15.44
C GLU A 16 10.33 3.24 14.34
N MET A 17 11.18 4.28 14.26
CA MET A 17 11.05 5.29 13.23
C MET A 17 11.36 4.71 11.83
N GLN A 18 12.38 3.87 11.71
CA GLN A 18 12.66 3.15 10.46
C GLN A 18 11.52 2.21 10.06
N GLU A 19 10.97 1.42 10.98
CA GLU A 19 9.82 0.55 10.67
C GLU A 19 8.61 1.33 10.18
N ARG A 20 8.36 2.52 10.74
CA ARG A 20 7.30 3.43 10.28
C ARG A 20 7.56 3.95 8.87
N ILE A 21 8.78 4.36 8.57
CA ILE A 21 9.18 4.84 7.22
C ILE A 21 9.02 3.71 6.20
N GLU A 22 9.54 2.52 6.49
CA GLU A 22 9.40 1.37 5.60
C GLU A 22 7.93 1.00 5.39
N ARG A 23 7.10 1.09 6.43
CA ARG A 23 5.67 0.84 6.31
C ARG A 23 4.99 1.88 5.41
N ALA A 24 5.33 3.15 5.56
CA ALA A 24 4.82 4.22 4.73
C ALA A 24 5.21 4.02 3.25
N GLU A 25 6.48 3.71 2.96
CA GLU A 25 6.93 3.43 1.60
C GLU A 25 6.24 2.20 0.98
N ARG A 26 6.02 1.14 1.77
CA ARG A 26 5.30 -0.05 1.30
C ARG A 26 3.85 0.28 0.93
N ILE A 27 3.20 1.13 1.72
CA ILE A 27 1.83 1.60 1.44
C ILE A 27 1.82 2.49 0.19
N GLU A 28 2.76 3.41 0.08
CA GLU A 28 2.85 4.32 -1.07
C GLU A 28 3.10 3.55 -2.37
N ARG A 29 4.06 2.63 -2.39
CA ARG A 29 4.28 1.72 -3.53
C ARG A 29 3.04 0.89 -3.85
N ALA A 30 2.34 0.40 -2.82
CA ALA A 30 1.12 -0.38 -3.04
C ALA A 30 0.01 0.45 -3.68
N ARG A 31 -0.07 1.74 -3.34
CA ARG A 31 -0.97 2.72 -3.95
C ARG A 31 -0.56 3.02 -5.38
N GLU A 32 0.72 3.33 -5.63
CA GLU A 32 1.22 3.59 -6.98
C GLU A 32 0.98 2.42 -7.93
N GLU A 33 1.23 1.18 -7.49
CA GLU A 33 0.94 -0.02 -8.29
C GLU A 33 -0.56 -0.11 -8.61
N LEU A 34 -1.45 0.18 -7.65
CA LEU A 34 -2.90 0.17 -7.87
C LEU A 34 -3.34 1.22 -8.89
N PHE A 35 -2.81 2.43 -8.78
CA PHE A 35 -3.04 3.52 -9.73
C PHE A 35 -2.48 3.19 -11.12
N GLY A 36 -1.31 2.53 -11.17
CA GLY A 36 -0.71 2.02 -12.39
C GLY A 36 -1.59 0.99 -13.10
N PHE A 37 -2.17 0.04 -12.36
CA PHE A 37 -3.11 -0.94 -12.91
C PHE A 37 -4.38 -0.27 -13.44
N ALA A 38 -4.92 0.69 -12.70
CA ALA A 38 -6.09 1.48 -13.11
C ALA A 38 -5.78 2.51 -14.23
N LYS A 39 -4.52 2.64 -14.67
CA LYS A 39 -4.04 3.67 -15.61
C LYS A 39 -4.49 5.08 -15.18
N ALA A 40 -4.48 5.34 -13.88
CA ALA A 40 -4.95 6.55 -13.24
C ALA A 40 -3.78 7.42 -12.80
N ARG A 41 -3.93 8.75 -12.87
CA ARG A 41 -3.01 9.70 -12.23
C ARG A 41 -3.30 9.77 -10.73
N ALA A 42 -2.33 10.24 -9.93
CA ALA A 42 -2.45 10.28 -8.47
C ALA A 42 -3.69 11.01 -7.91
N HIS A 43 -4.28 11.94 -8.67
CA HIS A 43 -5.51 12.66 -8.32
C HIS A 43 -6.80 12.01 -8.83
N GLU A 44 -6.71 11.00 -9.69
CA GLU A 44 -7.86 10.31 -10.30
C GLU A 44 -8.31 9.12 -9.45
N THR A 45 -8.65 9.38 -8.19
CA THR A 45 -9.08 8.35 -7.23
C THR A 45 -10.37 7.63 -7.67
N GLU A 46 -11.26 8.31 -8.38
CA GLU A 46 -12.49 7.71 -8.93
C GLU A 46 -12.19 6.59 -9.94
N LYS A 47 -11.20 6.78 -10.83
CA LYS A 47 -10.79 5.74 -11.78
C LYS A 47 -10.29 4.48 -11.09
N VAL A 48 -9.58 4.65 -9.97
CA VAL A 48 -9.10 3.53 -9.16
C VAL A 48 -10.26 2.81 -8.48
N ARG A 49 -11.27 3.57 -8.03
CA ARG A 49 -12.50 3.02 -7.46
C ARG A 49 -13.28 2.21 -8.51
N ASP A 50 -13.45 2.74 -9.71
CA ASP A 50 -14.10 2.05 -10.82
C ASP A 50 -13.33 0.77 -11.23
N PHE A 51 -12.00 0.86 -11.35
CA PHE A 51 -11.14 -0.30 -11.58
C PHE A 51 -11.34 -1.39 -10.53
N CYS A 52 -11.36 -1.02 -9.25
CA CYS A 52 -11.56 -1.96 -8.16
C CYS A 52 -12.95 -2.62 -8.21
N GLN A 53 -14.01 -1.86 -8.54
CA GLN A 53 -15.36 -2.39 -8.74
C GLN A 53 -15.42 -3.35 -9.93
N ASN A 54 -14.82 -2.99 -11.07
CA ASN A 54 -14.76 -3.83 -12.27
C ASN A 54 -13.98 -5.13 -12.01
N MET A 55 -12.88 -5.06 -11.25
CA MET A 55 -12.12 -6.24 -10.82
C MET A 55 -12.94 -7.16 -9.91
N LYS A 56 -13.77 -6.61 -9.00
CA LYS A 56 -14.70 -7.40 -8.16
C LYS A 56 -15.80 -8.04 -9.01
N ALA A 57 -16.30 -7.34 -10.02
CA ALA A 57 -17.30 -7.82 -10.96
C ALA A 57 -16.76 -8.81 -12.01
N GLY A 58 -15.43 -8.97 -12.12
CA GLY A 58 -14.81 -9.80 -13.14
C GLY A 58 -14.86 -9.20 -14.56
N ALA A 59 -15.14 -7.90 -14.66
CA ALA A 59 -15.19 -7.16 -15.94
C ALA A 59 -13.81 -6.70 -16.42
N GLU A 60 -12.79 -6.78 -15.56
CA GLU A 60 -11.42 -6.33 -15.82
C GLU A 60 -10.46 -7.53 -15.96
N VAL A 61 -9.47 -7.43 -16.85
CA VAL A 61 -8.44 -8.47 -17.02
C VAL A 61 -7.36 -8.30 -15.95
N VAL A 62 -7.07 -9.38 -15.22
CA VAL A 62 -6.03 -9.40 -14.19
C VAL A 62 -4.65 -9.15 -14.84
N PRO A 63 -3.86 -8.17 -14.36
CA PRO A 63 -2.51 -7.94 -14.84
C PRO A 63 -1.63 -9.20 -14.73
N ALA A 64 -0.84 -9.46 -15.77
CA ALA A 64 0.06 -10.61 -15.80
C ALA A 64 1.06 -10.57 -14.61
N GLY A 65 1.22 -11.70 -13.92
CA GLY A 65 2.10 -11.80 -12.76
C GLY A 65 1.53 -11.26 -11.44
N VAL A 66 0.27 -10.81 -11.42
CA VAL A 66 -0.40 -10.32 -10.21
C VAL A 66 -1.62 -11.20 -9.91
N SER A 67 -1.84 -11.54 -8.64
CA SER A 67 -3.04 -12.28 -8.25
C SER A 67 -4.24 -11.34 -8.06
N LEU A 68 -5.41 -11.76 -8.55
CA LEU A 68 -6.68 -11.05 -8.34
C LEU A 68 -6.92 -10.76 -6.85
N GLN A 69 -6.66 -11.75 -5.98
CA GLN A 69 -6.80 -11.56 -4.54
C GLN A 69 -5.90 -10.48 -3.97
N ARG A 70 -4.66 -10.34 -4.47
CA ARG A 70 -3.74 -9.27 -4.04
C ARG A 70 -4.30 -7.89 -4.43
N ILE A 71 -4.87 -7.76 -5.62
CA ILE A 71 -5.48 -6.52 -6.08
C ILE A 71 -6.71 -6.18 -5.25
N LEU A 72 -7.64 -7.12 -5.08
CA LEU A 72 -8.85 -6.93 -4.27
C LEU A 72 -8.54 -6.66 -2.80
N LYS A 73 -7.48 -7.26 -2.25
CA LYS A 73 -7.01 -6.97 -0.89
C LYS A 73 -6.57 -5.51 -0.80
N ARG A 74 -5.74 -5.03 -1.73
CA ARG A 74 -5.28 -3.63 -1.73
C ARG A 74 -6.42 -2.64 -1.93
N CYS A 75 -7.35 -2.93 -2.85
CA CYS A 75 -8.53 -2.10 -3.02
C CYS A 75 -9.34 -1.94 -1.72
N ARG A 76 -9.43 -2.99 -0.88
CA ARG A 76 -10.04 -2.94 0.45
C ARG A 76 -9.17 -2.21 1.48
N ASP A 77 -7.87 -2.49 1.48
CA ASP A 77 -6.90 -1.83 2.38
C ASP A 77 -6.91 -0.28 2.18
N PHE A 78 -7.27 0.19 0.98
CA PHE A 78 -7.39 1.62 0.63
C PHE A 78 -8.85 2.13 0.53
N GLU A 79 -9.84 1.35 1.00
CA GLU A 79 -11.26 1.78 1.04
C GLU A 79 -11.86 2.15 -0.33
N TYR A 80 -11.33 1.58 -1.42
CA TYR A 80 -11.91 1.68 -2.76
C TYR A 80 -12.98 0.60 -3.03
N LEU A 81 -13.03 -0.40 -2.16
CA LEU A 81 -14.00 -1.49 -2.19
C LEU A 81 -14.57 -1.72 -0.80
N GLU A 82 -15.89 -1.72 -0.70
CA GLU A 82 -16.65 -2.23 0.45
C GLU A 82 -16.76 -3.76 0.41
#